data_AF-A0A1G5EBF1-F1
#
_entry.id   AF-A0A1G5EBF1-F1
#
_cell.length_a   1.000
_cell.length_b   1.000
_cell.length_c   1.000
_cell.angle_alpha   90.00
_cell.angle_beta   90.00
_cell.angle_gamma   90.00
#
_symmetry.space_group_name_H-M   'P 1'
#
loop_
_entity.id
_entity.type
_entity.pdbx_description
1 polymer ?
#
loop_
_entity_poly.entity_id
_entity_poly.type
_entity_poly.pdbx_seq_one_letter_code
_entity_poly.pdbx_strand_id
1 'polypeptide(L)'
;MIYLICFLVVLVMLLYLIGYGRSIGIWTVVLTSSIAIGNGGYYALATSSNLQEALLANKIAYVIGVFAPITIFFSICNLCRITLSKRVSTILFSIQILIYLSVCTMGTKYTFFYKDAIFHEGSTGVYLEKTYGPMHTVYLLALLGYTAAGLVVSLFFINKRTIVSRINIDMFIFVDILSVGVYLIERLLHLNIELMPVSFTLSIGLMLIPLTKLSIYSVNNINIFADELQKTAYILFSKKLKYMGSNEKAEEYFPELKNWELEEKIPGSGGRFNTFLRQPLNEFVREGNQEKINGKPYRYKDQICTYEIGILRKASKKNCGYYIKISDVTDVINENAIAEQ
;
A
#
# COMPACT_ATOMS: atom_id res chain seq x y z
N MET A 1 -5.62 -18.40 23.27
CA MET A 1 -4.73 -18.92 22.20
C MET A 1 -4.84 -18.12 20.90
N ILE A 2 -6.03 -17.78 20.38
CA ILE A 2 -6.18 -17.08 19.10
C ILE A 2 -5.45 -15.72 19.06
N TYR A 3 -5.51 -14.94 20.13
CA TYR A 3 -4.82 -13.64 20.23
C TYR A 3 -3.30 -13.74 20.14
N LEU A 4 -2.71 -14.79 20.74
CA LEU A 4 -1.29 -15.06 20.64
C LEU A 4 -0.88 -15.39 19.20
N ILE A 5 -1.69 -16.21 18.51
CA ILE A 5 -1.44 -16.55 17.10
C ILE A 5 -1.50 -15.28 16.24
N CYS A 6 -2.53 -14.45 16.39
CA CYS A 6 -2.64 -13.17 15.68
C CYS A 6 -1.43 -12.25 15.94
N PHE A 7 -0.98 -12.16 17.20
CA PHE A 7 0.19 -11.39 17.57
C PHE A 7 1.46 -11.90 16.88
N LEU A 8 1.74 -13.21 16.96
CA LEU A 8 2.93 -13.82 16.36
C LEU A 8 2.94 -13.71 14.82
N VAL A 9 1.79 -13.94 14.18
CA VAL A 9 1.66 -13.81 12.72
C VAL A 9 1.98 -12.39 12.26
N VAL A 10 1.40 -11.38 12.91
CA VAL A 10 1.66 -9.98 12.55
C VAL A 10 3.09 -9.57 12.87
N LEU A 11 3.67 -10.08 13.96
CA LEU A 11 5.09 -9.85 14.29
C LEU A 11 6.01 -10.37 13.17
N VAL A 12 5.76 -11.58 12.68
CA VAL A 12 6.50 -12.16 11.55
C VAL A 12 6.31 -11.32 10.28
N MET A 13 5.09 -10.86 9.99
CA MET A 13 4.82 -9.97 8.86
C MET A 13 5.59 -8.63 9.00
N LEU A 14 5.65 -8.06 10.20
CA LEU A 14 6.39 -6.83 10.46
C LEU A 14 7.89 -7.02 10.23
N LEU A 15 8.46 -8.11 10.74
CA LEU A 15 9.87 -8.46 10.51
C LEU A 15 10.17 -8.68 9.02
N TYR A 16 9.26 -9.34 8.30
CA TYR A 16 9.36 -9.49 6.86
C TYR A 16 9.37 -8.14 6.14
N LEU A 17 8.47 -7.22 6.52
CA LEU A 17 8.40 -5.88 5.94
C LEU A 17 9.68 -5.06 6.17
N ILE A 18 10.21 -5.10 7.39
CA ILE A 18 11.46 -4.40 7.75
C ILE A 18 12.63 -5.01 6.96
N GLY A 19 12.68 -6.34 6.85
CA GLY A 19 13.72 -7.06 6.11
C GLY A 19 13.68 -6.86 4.60
N TYR A 20 12.50 -6.62 4.02
CA TYR A 20 12.33 -6.36 2.59
C TYR A 20 12.77 -4.93 2.18
N GLY A 21 12.99 -4.02 3.13
CA GLY A 21 13.64 -2.73 2.92
C GLY A 21 12.81 -1.65 2.20
N ARG A 22 13.51 -0.64 1.64
CA ARG A 22 12.99 0.67 1.12
C ARG A 22 11.91 0.60 0.02
N SER A 23 11.56 -0.59 -0.42
CA SER A 23 10.57 -0.82 -1.47
C SER A 23 9.12 -0.65 -0.97
N ILE A 24 8.87 -0.90 0.33
CA ILE A 24 7.53 -0.82 0.92
C ILE A 24 7.22 0.61 1.40
N GLY A 25 5.97 1.04 1.18
CA GLY A 25 5.49 2.34 1.64
C GLY A 25 5.52 2.47 3.17
N ILE A 26 5.95 3.63 3.67
CA ILE A 26 6.06 3.92 5.10
C ILE A 26 4.75 3.66 5.86
N TRP A 27 3.61 4.01 5.27
CA TRP A 27 2.30 3.83 5.89
C TRP A 27 1.93 2.37 6.14
N THR A 28 2.42 1.45 5.31
CA THR A 28 2.25 0.00 5.51
C THR A 28 3.02 -0.48 6.73
N VAL A 29 4.24 0.03 6.92
CA VAL A 29 5.06 -0.29 8.09
C VAL A 29 4.38 0.26 9.34
N VAL A 30 3.91 1.51 9.33
CA VAL A 30 3.20 2.11 10.47
C VAL A 30 1.91 1.35 10.79
N LEU A 31 1.13 0.96 9.79
CA LEU A 31 -0.09 0.16 9.97
C LEU A 31 0.26 -1.20 10.61
N THR A 32 1.22 -1.92 10.06
CA THR A 32 1.62 -3.24 10.57
C THR A 32 2.16 -3.15 12.00
N SER A 33 2.96 -2.12 12.31
CA SER A 33 3.43 -1.85 13.67
C SER A 33 2.27 -1.58 14.64
N SER A 34 1.28 -0.78 14.23
CA SER A 34 0.09 -0.49 15.04
C SER A 34 -0.73 -1.76 15.31
N ILE A 35 -0.86 -2.63 14.30
CA ILE A 35 -1.53 -3.93 14.44
C ILE A 35 -0.75 -4.85 15.38
N ALA A 36 0.58 -4.91 15.26
CA ALA A 36 1.42 -5.72 16.13
C ALA A 36 1.28 -5.29 17.60
N ILE A 37 1.37 -3.98 17.87
CA ILE A 37 1.21 -3.42 19.23
C ILE A 37 -0.19 -3.73 19.76
N GLY A 38 -1.23 -3.45 18.99
CA GLY A 38 -2.61 -3.70 19.42
C GLY A 38 -2.90 -5.18 19.67
N ASN A 39 -2.46 -6.09 18.80
CA ASN A 39 -2.61 -7.53 19.00
C ASN A 39 -1.85 -8.00 20.26
N GLY A 40 -0.69 -7.42 20.56
CA GLY A 40 0.00 -7.64 21.83
C GLY A 40 -0.84 -7.19 23.04
N GLY A 41 -1.53 -6.06 22.93
CA GLY A 41 -2.50 -5.60 23.92
C GLY A 41 -3.68 -6.55 24.12
N TYR A 42 -4.28 -7.05 23.03
CA TYR A 42 -5.37 -8.05 23.12
C TYR A 42 -4.91 -9.38 23.73
N TYR A 43 -3.70 -9.82 23.41
CA TYR A 43 -3.12 -11.00 24.05
C TYR A 43 -2.91 -10.76 25.55
N ALA A 44 -2.31 -9.63 25.93
CA ALA A 44 -2.10 -9.27 27.32
C ALA A 44 -3.43 -9.14 28.10
N LEU A 45 -4.50 -8.66 27.45
CA LEU A 45 -5.83 -8.55 28.05
C LEU A 45 -6.38 -9.93 28.36
N ALA A 46 -6.30 -10.86 27.40
CA ALA A 46 -6.79 -12.22 27.55
C ALA A 46 -6.05 -13.03 28.62
N THR A 47 -4.85 -12.59 29.03
CA THR A 47 -4.04 -13.22 30.09
C THR A 47 -3.99 -12.41 31.39
N SER A 48 -4.70 -11.29 31.47
CA SER A 48 -4.67 -10.41 32.65
C SER A 48 -5.34 -11.07 33.86
N SER A 49 -4.80 -10.84 35.05
CA SER A 49 -5.30 -11.45 36.29
C SER A 49 -6.07 -10.47 37.18
N ASN A 50 -6.13 -9.20 36.79
CA ASN A 50 -6.82 -8.16 37.55
C ASN A 50 -7.24 -6.98 36.65
N LEU A 51 -8.10 -6.12 37.18
CA LEU A 51 -8.62 -4.95 36.49
C LEU A 51 -7.52 -3.99 36.01
N GLN A 52 -6.44 -3.79 36.79
CA GLN A 52 -5.39 -2.83 36.43
C GLN A 52 -4.59 -3.32 35.23
N GLU A 53 -4.21 -4.60 35.22
CA GLU A 53 -3.57 -5.27 34.08
C GLU A 53 -4.48 -5.26 32.86
N ALA A 54 -5.77 -5.58 33.03
CA ALA A 54 -6.74 -5.56 31.94
C ALA A 54 -6.88 -4.15 31.33
N LEU A 55 -6.96 -3.11 32.16
CA LEU A 55 -7.03 -1.73 31.70
C LEU A 55 -5.76 -1.30 30.99
N LEU A 56 -4.58 -1.69 31.49
CA LEU A 56 -3.30 -1.42 30.82
C LEU A 56 -3.23 -2.12 29.46
N ALA A 57 -3.57 -3.40 29.41
CA ALA A 57 -3.60 -4.19 28.19
C ALA A 57 -4.60 -3.63 27.18
N ASN A 58 -5.78 -3.19 27.64
CA ASN A 58 -6.78 -2.55 26.80
C ASN A 58 -6.28 -1.21 26.24
N LYS A 59 -5.55 -0.39 27.01
CA LYS A 59 -4.91 0.84 26.48
C LYS A 59 -3.96 0.53 25.32
N ILE A 60 -3.14 -0.52 25.46
CA ILE A 60 -2.25 -0.99 24.39
C ILE A 60 -3.07 -1.49 23.20
N ALA A 61 -4.13 -2.25 23.44
CA ALA A 61 -5.03 -2.75 22.40
C ALA A 61 -5.61 -1.59 21.56
N TYR A 62 -5.98 -0.47 22.18
CA TYR A 62 -6.51 0.71 21.46
C TYR A 62 -5.55 1.37 20.47
N VAL A 63 -4.24 1.06 20.51
CA VAL A 63 -3.29 1.55 19.50
C VAL A 63 -3.75 1.18 18.09
N ILE A 64 -4.23 -0.06 17.91
CA ILE A 64 -4.75 -0.48 16.59
C ILE A 64 -6.02 0.27 16.20
N GLY A 65 -6.97 0.42 17.13
CA GLY A 65 -8.24 1.09 16.86
C GLY A 65 -8.06 2.56 16.49
N VAL A 66 -7.12 3.25 17.13
CA VAL A 66 -6.87 4.67 16.91
C VAL A 66 -6.02 4.92 15.66
N PHE A 67 -4.95 4.16 15.45
CA PHE A 67 -3.99 4.45 14.37
C PHE A 67 -4.22 3.66 13.08
N ALA A 68 -4.91 2.51 13.09
CA ALA A 68 -5.18 1.76 11.88
C ALA A 68 -6.05 2.52 10.87
N PRO A 69 -7.16 3.20 11.25
CA PRO A 69 -8.04 3.86 10.27
C PRO A 69 -7.34 4.98 9.49
N ILE A 70 -6.57 5.83 10.18
CA ILE A 70 -5.81 6.91 9.52
C ILE A 70 -4.69 6.36 8.62
N THR A 71 -4.03 5.26 9.03
CA THR A 71 -2.94 4.67 8.22
C THR A 71 -3.48 3.90 7.02
N ILE A 72 -4.66 3.28 7.12
CA ILE A 72 -5.40 2.72 5.99
C ILE A 72 -5.77 3.84 5.01
N PHE A 73 -6.36 4.94 5.50
CA PHE A 73 -6.70 6.10 4.67
C PHE A 73 -5.47 6.67 3.94
N PHE A 74 -4.34 6.87 4.62
CA PHE A 74 -3.12 7.32 3.97
C PHE A 74 -2.54 6.32 2.97
N SER A 75 -2.70 5.02 3.23
CA SER A 75 -2.31 3.98 2.28
C SER A 75 -3.16 4.04 1.01
N ILE A 76 -4.48 4.30 1.13
CA ILE A 76 -5.38 4.55 0.01
C ILE A 76 -4.97 5.81 -0.75
N CYS A 77 -4.73 6.93 -0.07
CA CYS A 77 -4.27 8.16 -0.72
C CYS A 77 -2.96 7.93 -1.49
N ASN A 78 -1.99 7.24 -0.88
CA ASN A 78 -0.72 6.92 -1.52
C ASN A 78 -0.89 5.99 -2.72
N LEU A 79 -1.76 4.99 -2.61
CA LEU A 79 -2.14 4.10 -3.72
C LEU A 79 -2.75 4.89 -4.89
N CYS A 80 -3.65 5.82 -4.58
CA CYS A 80 -4.29 6.72 -5.54
C CYS A 80 -3.38 7.87 -6.01
N ARG A 81 -2.10 7.89 -5.63
CA ARG A 81 -1.12 8.96 -5.92
C ARG A 81 -1.59 10.37 -5.50
N ILE A 82 -2.42 10.45 -4.46
CA ILE A 82 -2.84 11.71 -3.85
C ILE A 82 -1.76 12.13 -2.86
N THR A 83 -1.08 13.23 -3.16
CA THR A 83 -0.12 13.83 -2.25
C THR A 83 -0.86 14.69 -1.21
N LEU A 84 -1.02 14.17 0.00
CA LEU A 84 -1.49 14.96 1.13
C LEU A 84 -0.40 15.95 1.55
N SER A 85 -0.80 17.20 1.80
CA SER A 85 0.15 18.18 2.34
C SER A 85 0.62 17.76 3.74
N LYS A 86 1.87 18.11 4.08
CA LYS A 86 2.44 17.82 5.40
C LYS A 86 1.56 18.38 6.53
N ARG A 87 1.01 19.58 6.34
CA ARG A 87 0.12 20.24 7.32
C ARG A 87 -1.14 19.42 7.61
N VAL A 88 -1.84 18.98 6.56
CA VAL A 88 -3.05 18.15 6.71
C VAL A 88 -2.71 16.84 7.41
N SER A 89 -1.64 16.19 6.97
CA SER A 89 -1.20 14.91 7.56
C SER A 89 -0.87 15.06 9.06
N THR A 90 -0.17 16.13 9.43
CA THR A 90 0.15 16.45 10.84
C THR A 90 -1.11 16.71 11.66
N ILE A 91 -2.07 17.48 11.15
CA ILE A 91 -3.32 17.77 11.87
C ILE A 91 -4.09 16.46 12.14
N LEU A 92 -4.26 15.62 11.12
CA LEU A 92 -5.00 14.35 11.26
C LEU A 92 -4.33 13.42 12.27
N PHE A 93 -2.99 13.33 12.26
CA PHE A 93 -2.23 12.57 13.24
C PHE A 93 -2.34 13.15 14.65
N SER A 94 -2.27 14.48 14.80
CA SER A 94 -2.44 15.15 16.10
C SER A 94 -3.80 14.84 16.71
N ILE A 95 -4.87 14.78 15.91
CA ILE A 95 -6.19 14.35 16.38
C ILE A 95 -6.15 12.92 16.93
N GLN A 96 -5.45 11.99 16.26
CA GLN A 96 -5.31 10.61 16.75
C GLN A 96 -4.51 10.53 18.05
N ILE A 97 -3.45 11.34 18.17
CA ILE A 97 -2.67 11.43 19.41
C ILE A 97 -3.55 11.94 20.56
N LEU A 98 -4.37 12.96 20.35
CA LEU A 98 -5.28 13.47 21.39
C LEU A 98 -6.33 12.43 21.80
N ILE A 99 -6.89 11.69 20.84
CA ILE A 99 -7.80 10.58 21.14
C ILE A 99 -7.07 9.52 21.95
N TYR A 100 -5.86 9.11 21.56
CA TYR A 100 -5.08 8.12 22.29
C TYR A 100 -4.67 8.59 23.69
N LEU A 101 -4.33 9.86 23.87
CA LEU A 101 -4.09 10.43 25.20
C LEU A 101 -5.32 10.31 26.10
N SER A 102 -6.52 10.48 25.55
CA SER A 102 -7.76 10.24 26.30
C SER A 102 -7.95 8.76 26.66
N VAL A 103 -7.58 7.82 25.79
CA VAL A 103 -7.54 6.37 26.09
C VAL A 103 -6.61 6.10 27.28
N CYS A 104 -5.43 6.73 27.32
CA CYS A 104 -4.48 6.55 28.42
C CYS A 104 -5.05 6.94 29.80
N THR A 105 -6.09 7.78 29.85
CA THR A 105 -6.78 8.18 31.09
C THR A 105 -7.74 7.12 31.66
N MET A 106 -7.99 6.01 30.95
CA MET A 106 -8.81 4.91 31.48
C MET A 106 -8.29 4.41 32.84
N GLY A 107 -9.21 4.09 33.77
CA GLY A 107 -8.87 3.60 35.11
C GLY A 107 -8.39 4.69 36.06
N THR A 108 -8.47 5.96 35.68
CA THR A 108 -8.20 7.10 36.57
C THR A 108 -9.52 7.74 37.01
N LYS A 109 -9.45 8.76 37.88
CA LYS A 109 -10.62 9.57 38.26
C LYS A 109 -11.27 10.33 37.10
N TYR A 110 -10.60 10.43 35.96
CA TYR A 110 -11.08 11.17 34.80
C TYR A 110 -11.93 10.27 33.89
N THR A 111 -13.16 10.69 33.61
CA THR A 111 -14.15 9.91 32.85
C THR A 111 -14.20 10.26 31.36
N PHE A 112 -13.09 10.78 30.81
CA PHE A 112 -13.05 11.27 29.43
C PHE A 112 -13.36 10.18 28.42
N PHE A 113 -12.68 9.03 28.52
CA PHE A 113 -12.81 7.94 27.56
C PHE A 113 -13.73 6.82 28.06
N TYR A 114 -13.52 6.32 29.28
CA TYR A 114 -14.45 5.42 29.98
C TYR A 114 -14.94 6.09 31.25
N LYS A 115 -16.23 5.92 31.55
CA LYS A 115 -16.82 6.29 32.83
C LYS A 115 -16.57 5.22 33.88
N ASP A 116 -16.69 3.96 33.49
CA ASP A 116 -16.49 2.81 34.35
C ASP A 116 -16.07 1.58 33.54
N ALA A 117 -15.38 0.64 34.18
CA ALA A 117 -14.97 -0.62 33.59
C ALA A 117 -14.97 -1.74 34.64
N ILE A 118 -15.72 -2.80 34.35
CA ILE A 118 -15.86 -3.96 35.24
C ILE A 118 -15.08 -5.14 34.61
N PHE A 119 -14.27 -5.79 35.45
CA PHE A 119 -13.48 -6.95 35.07
C PHE A 119 -14.29 -8.23 35.24
N HIS A 120 -14.33 -9.04 34.19
CA HIS A 120 -15.05 -10.32 34.19
C HIS A 120 -14.13 -11.45 33.71
N GLU A 121 -14.18 -12.58 34.41
CA GLU A 121 -13.55 -13.82 34.00
C GLU A 121 -14.64 -14.75 33.44
N GLY A 122 -14.67 -14.89 32.10
CA GLY A 122 -15.61 -15.77 31.41
C GLY A 122 -14.99 -17.13 31.04
N SER A 123 -15.84 -18.09 30.67
CA SER A 123 -15.41 -19.40 30.15
C SER A 123 -14.59 -19.33 28.86
N THR A 124 -14.72 -18.24 28.11
CA THR A 124 -13.99 -17.97 26.85
C THR A 124 -12.76 -17.08 27.03
N GLY A 125 -12.48 -16.63 28.26
CA GLY A 125 -11.39 -15.74 28.61
C GLY A 125 -11.84 -14.49 29.38
N VAL A 126 -10.86 -13.62 29.64
CA VAL A 126 -11.06 -12.36 30.36
C VAL A 126 -11.61 -11.29 29.43
N TYR A 127 -12.61 -10.53 29.90
CA TYR A 127 -13.16 -9.39 29.17
C TYR A 127 -13.51 -8.23 30.11
N LEU A 128 -13.66 -7.04 29.52
CA LEU A 128 -14.04 -5.82 30.22
C LEU A 128 -15.42 -5.37 29.78
N GLU A 129 -16.33 -5.23 30.73
CA GLU A 129 -17.59 -4.54 30.53
C GLU A 129 -17.35 -3.02 30.68
N LYS A 130 -17.62 -2.25 29.63
CA LYS A 130 -17.15 -0.87 29.47
C LYS A 130 -18.33 0.10 29.42
N THR A 131 -18.33 1.10 30.29
CA THR A 131 -19.22 2.26 30.18
C THR A 131 -18.48 3.41 29.52
N TYR A 132 -18.95 3.84 28.35
CA TYR A 132 -18.23 4.82 27.53
C TYR A 132 -18.44 6.28 27.97
N GLY A 133 -17.35 7.03 27.92
CA GLY A 133 -17.30 8.49 28.07
C GLY A 133 -17.42 9.22 26.73
N PRO A 134 -17.47 10.57 26.73
CA PRO A 134 -17.68 11.37 25.54
C PRO A 134 -16.56 11.25 24.49
N MET A 135 -15.30 11.04 24.90
CA MET A 135 -14.20 10.87 23.95
C MET A 135 -14.30 9.57 23.16
N HIS A 136 -15.02 8.57 23.66
CA HIS A 136 -15.31 7.37 22.88
C HIS A 136 -16.18 7.71 21.66
N THR A 137 -17.12 8.65 21.78
CA THR A 137 -17.91 9.13 20.64
C THR A 137 -17.02 9.83 19.61
N VAL A 138 -16.07 10.66 20.06
CA VAL A 138 -15.10 11.31 19.16
C VAL A 138 -14.25 10.27 18.42
N TYR A 139 -13.82 9.22 19.12
CA TYR A 139 -13.14 8.08 18.51
C TYR A 139 -13.98 7.41 17.42
N LEU A 140 -15.27 7.14 17.67
CA LEU A 140 -16.16 6.54 16.68
C LEU A 140 -16.37 7.45 15.46
N LEU A 141 -16.52 8.76 15.67
CA LEU A 141 -16.64 9.73 14.59
C LEU A 141 -15.36 9.79 13.74
N ALA A 142 -14.18 9.71 14.38
CA ALA A 142 -12.91 9.66 13.67
C ALA A 142 -12.79 8.38 12.83
N LEU A 143 -13.10 7.21 13.41
CA LEU A 143 -13.13 5.93 12.71
C LEU A 143 -14.03 5.99 11.46
N LEU A 144 -15.30 6.38 11.63
CA LEU A 144 -16.25 6.52 10.53
C LEU A 144 -15.81 7.56 9.50
N GLY A 145 -15.23 8.68 9.96
CA GLY A 145 -14.73 9.74 9.09
C GLY A 145 -13.61 9.28 8.17
N TYR A 146 -12.62 8.53 8.69
CA TYR A 146 -11.54 7.99 7.87
C TYR A 146 -12.00 6.92 6.90
N THR A 147 -12.88 6.02 7.33
CA THR A 147 -13.47 5.01 6.44
C THR A 147 -14.30 5.66 5.34
N ALA A 148 -15.17 6.63 5.67
CA ALA A 148 -15.94 7.35 4.67
C ALA A 148 -15.04 8.11 3.67
N ALA A 149 -13.99 8.78 4.16
CA ALA A 149 -13.03 9.46 3.30
C ALA A 149 -12.26 8.47 2.39
N GLY A 150 -11.85 7.32 2.93
CA GLY A 150 -11.20 6.23 2.20
C GLY A 150 -12.08 5.69 1.07
N LEU A 151 -13.36 5.44 1.37
CA LEU A 151 -14.35 5.00 0.39
C LEU A 151 -14.59 6.04 -0.71
N VAL A 152 -14.79 7.30 -0.36
CA VAL A 152 -15.02 8.39 -1.33
C VAL A 152 -13.83 8.52 -2.28
N VAL A 153 -12.60 8.53 -1.74
CA VAL A 153 -11.38 8.58 -2.55
C VAL A 153 -11.29 7.37 -3.47
N SER A 154 -11.52 6.17 -2.95
CA SER A 154 -11.41 4.93 -3.71
C SER A 154 -12.43 4.88 -4.87
N LEU A 155 -13.70 5.22 -4.60
CA LEU A 155 -14.76 5.26 -5.61
C LEU A 155 -14.51 6.32 -6.68
N PHE A 156 -13.99 7.49 -6.30
CA PHE A 156 -13.63 8.54 -7.24
C PHE A 156 -12.57 8.08 -8.25
N PHE A 157 -11.54 7.34 -7.81
CA PHE A 157 -10.48 6.85 -8.67
C PHE A 157 -10.88 5.64 -9.53
N ILE A 158 -11.76 4.76 -9.03
CA ILE A 158 -12.37 3.70 -9.83
C ILE A 158 -13.11 4.27 -11.05
N ASN A 159 -13.85 5.37 -10.85
CA ASN A 159 -14.62 6.03 -11.90
C ASN A 159 -13.73 6.76 -12.91
N LYS A 160 -12.57 7.30 -12.48
CA LYS A 160 -11.64 8.00 -13.36
C LYS A 160 -10.82 7.10 -14.28
N ARG A 161 -10.85 5.76 -14.12
CA ARG A 161 -10.12 4.79 -14.98
C ARG A 161 -8.62 5.11 -15.14
N THR A 162 -7.95 5.56 -14.08
CA THR A 162 -6.55 6.04 -14.19
C THR A 162 -5.58 5.27 -13.30
N ILE A 163 -4.36 5.08 -13.83
CA ILE A 163 -3.02 4.97 -13.20
C ILE A 163 -2.84 3.98 -12.02
N VAL A 164 -3.89 3.30 -11.56
CA VAL A 164 -3.90 2.44 -10.37
C VAL A 164 -4.68 1.18 -10.70
N SER A 165 -4.15 0.03 -10.30
CA SER A 165 -4.84 -1.25 -10.48
C SER A 165 -6.16 -1.26 -9.71
N ARG A 166 -7.28 -1.51 -10.43
CA ARG A 166 -8.61 -1.66 -9.84
C ARG A 166 -8.64 -2.73 -8.75
N ILE A 167 -7.94 -3.86 -8.98
CA ILE A 167 -7.83 -4.96 -8.02
C ILE A 167 -7.25 -4.47 -6.68
N ASN A 168 -6.25 -3.59 -6.73
CA ASN A 168 -5.65 -3.05 -5.52
C ASN A 168 -6.66 -2.16 -4.79
N ILE A 169 -7.37 -1.28 -5.49
CA ILE A 169 -8.37 -0.40 -4.88
C ILE A 169 -9.51 -1.23 -4.26
N ASP A 170 -10.03 -2.23 -4.97
CA ASP A 170 -11.09 -3.12 -4.47
C ASP A 170 -10.66 -3.87 -3.19
N MET A 171 -9.41 -4.33 -3.12
CA MET A 171 -8.86 -4.95 -1.90
C MET A 171 -8.81 -3.97 -0.73
N PHE A 172 -8.42 -2.71 -0.96
CA PHE A 172 -8.41 -1.69 0.09
C PHE A 172 -9.82 -1.35 0.57
N ILE A 173 -10.79 -1.19 -0.34
CA ILE A 173 -12.21 -1.01 0.01
C ILE A 173 -12.71 -2.19 0.85
N PHE A 174 -12.41 -3.41 0.42
CA PHE A 174 -12.81 -4.61 1.14
C PHE A 174 -12.26 -4.62 2.57
N VAL A 175 -10.98 -4.30 2.75
CA VAL A 175 -10.36 -4.24 4.09
C VAL A 175 -10.95 -3.15 4.96
N ASP A 176 -11.20 -1.96 4.40
CA ASP A 176 -11.78 -0.83 5.15
C ASP A 176 -13.20 -1.16 5.64
N ILE A 177 -14.04 -1.72 4.76
CA ILE A 177 -15.39 -2.20 5.10
C ILE A 177 -15.34 -3.36 6.10
N LEU A 178 -14.45 -4.35 5.91
CA LEU A 178 -14.30 -5.50 6.80
C LEU A 178 -13.96 -5.05 8.23
N SER A 179 -13.07 -4.07 8.37
CA SER A 179 -12.61 -3.58 9.66
C SER A 179 -13.76 -2.92 10.46
N VAL A 180 -14.56 -2.08 9.81
CA VAL A 180 -15.75 -1.47 10.44
C VAL A 180 -16.87 -2.49 10.64
N GLY A 181 -17.09 -3.39 9.68
CA GLY A 181 -18.11 -4.42 9.75
C GLY A 181 -17.93 -5.35 10.94
N VAL A 182 -16.70 -5.82 11.19
CA VAL A 182 -16.39 -6.66 12.35
C VAL A 182 -16.63 -5.90 13.65
N TYR A 183 -16.17 -4.65 13.74
CA TYR A 183 -16.41 -3.80 14.92
C TYR A 183 -17.92 -3.65 15.22
N LEU A 184 -18.73 -3.40 14.19
CA LEU A 184 -20.19 -3.26 14.35
C LEU A 184 -20.83 -4.59 14.76
N ILE A 185 -20.42 -5.72 14.17
CA ILE A 185 -20.96 -7.05 14.51
C ILE A 185 -20.70 -7.39 15.98
N GLU A 186 -19.46 -7.21 16.45
CA GLU A 186 -19.11 -7.43 17.86
C GLU A 186 -20.01 -6.64 18.79
N ARG A 187 -20.22 -5.35 18.45
CA ARG A 187 -21.00 -4.45 19.29
C ARG A 187 -22.49 -4.76 19.24
N LEU A 188 -23.04 -5.11 18.07
CA LEU A 188 -24.46 -5.44 17.91
C LEU A 188 -24.83 -6.76 18.57
N LEU A 189 -23.94 -7.76 18.51
CA LEU A 189 -24.17 -9.08 19.09
C LEU A 189 -23.71 -9.19 20.56
N HIS A 190 -23.12 -8.13 21.11
CA HIS A 190 -22.61 -8.09 22.49
C HIS A 190 -21.68 -9.27 22.78
N LEU A 191 -20.76 -9.54 21.85
CA LEU A 191 -19.85 -10.67 21.96
C LEU A 191 -18.87 -10.45 23.13
N ASN A 192 -18.67 -11.48 23.95
CA ASN A 192 -17.65 -11.50 25.00
C ASN A 192 -16.24 -11.80 24.46
N ILE A 193 -16.12 -11.98 23.14
CA ILE A 193 -14.86 -12.25 22.43
C ILE A 193 -14.62 -11.09 21.46
N GLU A 194 -13.41 -10.54 21.54
CA GLU A 194 -12.94 -9.50 20.61
C GLU A 194 -12.45 -10.21 19.32
N LEU A 195 -13.10 -9.98 18.18
CA LEU A 195 -12.75 -10.49 16.84
C LEU A 195 -11.84 -9.53 16.05
N MET A 196 -11.70 -8.27 16.49
CA MET A 196 -10.86 -7.23 15.88
C MET A 196 -9.42 -7.70 15.61
N PRO A 197 -8.73 -8.44 16.51
CA PRO A 197 -7.38 -8.95 16.24
C PRO A 197 -7.32 -9.86 15.01
N VAL A 198 -8.33 -10.71 14.84
CA VAL A 198 -8.44 -11.64 13.70
C VAL A 198 -8.68 -10.85 12.43
N SER A 199 -9.64 -9.91 12.48
CA SER A 199 -9.97 -9.03 11.35
C SER A 199 -8.76 -8.26 10.86
N PHE A 200 -8.06 -7.55 11.75
CA PHE A 200 -6.89 -6.77 11.35
C PHE A 200 -5.71 -7.62 10.89
N THR A 201 -5.50 -8.80 11.47
CA THR A 201 -4.47 -9.75 11.01
C THR A 201 -4.75 -10.22 9.58
N LEU A 202 -6.00 -10.53 9.27
CA LEU A 202 -6.43 -10.88 7.91
C LEU A 202 -6.27 -9.68 6.96
N SER A 203 -6.73 -8.51 7.39
CA SER A 203 -6.67 -7.26 6.65
C SER A 203 -5.25 -6.90 6.21
N ILE A 204 -4.27 -6.96 7.12
CA ILE A 204 -2.88 -6.67 6.74
C ILE A 204 -2.32 -7.73 5.80
N GLY A 205 -2.63 -9.01 6.02
CA GLY A 205 -2.25 -10.09 5.11
C GLY A 205 -2.76 -9.86 3.68
N LEU A 206 -4.02 -9.41 3.53
CA LEU A 206 -4.61 -9.05 2.25
C LEU A 206 -3.95 -7.81 1.64
N MET A 207 -3.68 -6.76 2.43
CA MET A 207 -3.01 -5.54 1.95
C MET A 207 -1.56 -5.76 1.50
N LEU A 208 -0.85 -6.74 2.06
CA LEU A 208 0.53 -7.04 1.66
C LEU A 208 0.65 -7.51 0.21
N ILE A 209 -0.39 -8.14 -0.36
CA ILE A 209 -0.39 -8.62 -1.75
C ILE A 209 -0.26 -7.46 -2.76
N PRO A 210 -1.18 -6.46 -2.80
CA PRO A 210 -1.08 -5.34 -3.72
C PRO A 210 0.16 -4.48 -3.44
N LEU A 211 0.54 -4.32 -2.16
CA LEU A 211 1.66 -3.47 -1.78
C LEU A 211 3.01 -4.05 -2.17
N THR A 212 3.23 -5.36 -1.98
CA THR A 212 4.44 -6.03 -2.49
C THR A 212 4.49 -6.06 -4.00
N LYS A 213 3.34 -6.12 -4.67
CA LYS A 213 3.28 -6.01 -6.13
C LYS A 213 3.72 -4.63 -6.61
N LEU A 214 3.12 -3.58 -6.06
CA LEU A 214 3.49 -2.18 -6.37
C LEU A 214 4.95 -1.90 -6.06
N SER A 215 5.49 -2.49 -4.99
CA SER A 215 6.89 -2.32 -4.57
C SER A 215 7.88 -2.92 -5.59
N ILE A 216 7.52 -4.00 -6.28
CA ILE A 216 8.33 -4.62 -7.34
C ILE A 216 8.35 -3.77 -8.61
N TYR A 217 7.22 -3.12 -8.93
CA TYR A 217 7.07 -2.31 -10.14
C TYR A 217 7.30 -0.81 -9.89
N SER A 218 7.58 -0.41 -8.64
CA SER A 218 7.95 0.97 -8.35
C SER A 218 9.35 1.23 -8.87
N VAL A 219 9.47 2.29 -9.65
CA VAL A 219 10.71 2.76 -10.28
C VAL A 219 11.85 2.92 -9.26
N ASN A 220 11.53 3.12 -7.97
CA ASN A 220 12.51 3.19 -6.86
C ASN A 220 13.22 1.87 -6.52
N ASN A 221 12.69 0.71 -6.93
CA ASN A 221 13.42 -0.56 -6.80
C ASN A 221 14.41 -0.80 -7.94
N ILE A 222 14.39 0.08 -8.94
CA ILE A 222 15.44 0.17 -9.94
C ILE A 222 16.60 0.96 -9.32
N ASN A 223 17.17 0.42 -8.22
CA ASN A 223 18.42 0.87 -7.61
C ASN A 223 19.65 0.58 -8.52
N ILE A 224 19.43 0.58 -9.83
CA ILE A 224 20.48 0.55 -10.85
C ILE A 224 20.45 1.87 -11.67
N PHE A 225 19.39 2.71 -11.62
CA PHE A 225 19.26 3.83 -12.57
C PHE A 225 18.77 5.17 -11.98
N ALA A 226 18.90 5.42 -10.67
CA ALA A 226 18.48 6.69 -10.05
C ALA A 226 19.11 7.94 -10.70
N ASP A 227 20.38 7.86 -11.11
CA ASP A 227 21.08 8.99 -11.75
C ASP A 227 20.84 9.09 -13.27
N GLU A 228 20.33 8.03 -13.94
CA GLU A 228 19.98 8.05 -15.37
C GLU A 228 18.49 8.35 -15.64
N LEU A 229 17.63 8.26 -14.62
CA LEU A 229 16.16 8.33 -14.73
C LEU A 229 15.61 9.68 -15.22
N GLN A 230 16.37 10.77 -15.11
CA GLN A 230 15.97 12.06 -15.66
C GLN A 230 16.22 12.17 -17.17
N LYS A 231 17.15 11.39 -17.73
CA LYS A 231 17.52 11.46 -19.15
C LYS A 231 16.91 10.34 -20.00
N THR A 232 16.53 9.23 -19.38
CA THR A 232 16.07 8.05 -20.12
C THR A 232 14.61 7.70 -19.84
N ALA A 233 13.87 7.37 -20.90
CA ALA A 233 12.47 6.97 -20.80
C ALA A 233 12.34 5.48 -20.47
N TYR A 234 11.48 5.12 -19.52
CA TYR A 234 11.25 3.75 -19.08
C TYR A 234 9.77 3.37 -19.13
N ILE A 235 9.48 2.18 -19.66
CA ILE A 235 8.15 1.56 -19.67
C ILE A 235 8.27 0.16 -19.08
N LEU A 236 7.38 -0.20 -18.16
CA LEU A 236 7.40 -1.46 -17.41
C LEU A 236 6.20 -2.34 -17.77
N PHE A 237 6.46 -3.63 -17.90
CA PHE A 237 5.46 -4.66 -18.18
C PHE A 237 5.59 -5.84 -17.23
N SER A 238 4.49 -6.51 -16.96
CA SER A 238 4.53 -7.82 -16.28
C SER A 238 4.85 -8.97 -17.21
N LYS A 239 5.08 -10.16 -16.65
CA LYS A 239 5.24 -11.41 -17.41
C LYS A 239 4.13 -11.69 -18.43
N LYS A 240 2.90 -11.25 -18.12
CA LYS A 240 1.72 -11.45 -18.97
C LYS A 240 1.51 -10.30 -19.96
N LEU A 241 2.52 -9.45 -20.15
CA LEU A 241 2.49 -8.26 -21.02
C LEU A 241 1.35 -7.28 -20.66
N LYS A 242 1.01 -7.23 -19.38
CA LYS A 242 0.17 -6.17 -18.83
C LYS A 242 1.03 -4.96 -18.50
N TYR A 243 0.55 -3.77 -18.82
CA TYR A 243 1.22 -2.50 -18.52
C TYR A 243 1.35 -2.29 -17.01
N MET A 244 2.54 -1.94 -16.52
CA MET A 244 2.84 -1.78 -15.09
C MET A 244 3.26 -0.35 -14.71
N GLY A 245 3.50 0.52 -15.69
CA GLY A 245 3.77 1.94 -15.49
C GLY A 245 4.91 2.47 -16.36
N SER A 246 5.09 3.78 -16.36
CA SER A 246 6.17 4.48 -17.05
C SER A 246 6.64 5.70 -16.26
N ASN A 247 7.81 6.24 -16.59
CA ASN A 247 8.24 7.55 -16.08
C ASN A 247 7.71 8.70 -16.95
N GLU A 248 7.75 9.93 -16.44
CA GLU A 248 7.27 11.13 -17.15
C GLU A 248 7.94 11.29 -18.53
N LYS A 249 9.24 10.97 -18.61
CA LYS A 249 9.98 11.02 -19.88
C LYS A 249 9.41 10.08 -20.93
N ALA A 250 9.01 8.86 -20.56
CA ALA A 250 8.37 7.94 -21.49
C ALA A 250 7.00 8.45 -21.95
N GLU A 251 6.26 9.16 -21.11
CA GLU A 251 5.00 9.80 -21.48
C GLU A 251 5.17 10.99 -22.44
N GLU A 252 6.35 11.63 -22.48
CA GLU A 252 6.69 12.63 -23.49
C GLU A 252 6.90 12.00 -24.88
N TYR A 253 7.60 10.85 -24.94
CA TYR A 253 7.82 10.11 -26.18
C TYR A 253 6.55 9.39 -26.66
N PHE A 254 5.77 8.85 -25.72
CA PHE A 254 4.56 8.07 -25.97
C PHE A 254 3.37 8.63 -25.14
N PRO A 255 2.73 9.72 -25.60
CA PRO A 255 1.63 10.38 -24.89
C PRO A 255 0.44 9.47 -24.60
N GLU A 256 0.24 8.42 -25.39
CA GLU A 256 -0.79 7.40 -25.17
C GLU A 256 -0.65 6.68 -23.82
N LEU A 257 0.56 6.58 -23.27
CA LEU A 257 0.81 5.91 -21.99
C LEU A 257 0.08 6.58 -20.82
N LYS A 258 -0.20 7.89 -20.92
CA LYS A 258 -0.97 8.65 -19.92
C LYS A 258 -2.40 8.11 -19.73
N ASN A 259 -2.94 7.50 -20.79
CA ASN A 259 -4.31 6.98 -20.82
C ASN A 259 -4.37 5.46 -20.60
N TRP A 260 -3.22 4.80 -20.40
CA TRP A 260 -3.20 3.36 -20.20
C TRP A 260 -3.53 2.99 -18.74
N GLU A 261 -4.44 2.03 -18.57
CA GLU A 261 -4.78 1.48 -17.26
C GLU A 261 -3.68 0.52 -16.79
N LEU A 262 -3.28 0.62 -15.51
CA LEU A 262 -2.34 -0.33 -14.92
C LEU A 262 -2.93 -1.74 -14.84
N GLU A 263 -2.08 -2.72 -15.05
CA GLU A 263 -2.40 -4.15 -15.06
C GLU A 263 -3.36 -4.60 -16.16
N GLU A 264 -3.66 -3.74 -17.11
CA GLU A 264 -4.41 -4.08 -18.32
C GLU A 264 -3.48 -4.49 -19.47
N LYS A 265 -4.06 -5.21 -20.44
CA LYS A 265 -3.34 -5.57 -21.66
C LYS A 265 -3.02 -4.32 -22.46
N ILE A 266 -1.89 -4.34 -23.18
CA ILE A 266 -1.52 -3.27 -24.11
C ILE A 266 -2.67 -3.03 -25.10
N PRO A 267 -3.21 -1.80 -25.19
CA PRO A 267 -4.32 -1.48 -26.09
C PRO A 267 -4.00 -1.85 -27.54
N GLY A 268 -4.97 -2.49 -28.20
CA GLY A 268 -4.77 -3.05 -29.54
C GLY A 268 -4.67 -2.02 -30.67
N SER A 269 -5.18 -0.81 -30.47
CA SER A 269 -5.44 0.16 -31.52
C SER A 269 -4.62 1.45 -31.36
N GLY A 270 -3.91 1.83 -32.43
CA GLY A 270 -3.28 3.14 -32.59
C GLY A 270 -2.16 3.44 -31.59
N GLY A 271 -1.46 4.55 -31.80
CA GLY A 271 -0.37 4.99 -30.92
C GLY A 271 1.01 4.53 -31.38
N ARG A 272 2.01 5.33 -31.01
CA ARG A 272 3.42 5.19 -31.39
C ARG A 272 4.03 3.92 -30.80
N PHE A 273 3.61 3.52 -29.61
CA PHE A 273 4.06 2.29 -28.99
C PHE A 273 3.72 1.08 -29.87
N ASN A 274 2.50 1.04 -30.39
CA ASN A 274 2.04 -0.04 -31.27
C ASN A 274 2.82 -0.08 -32.59
N THR A 275 3.27 1.06 -33.09
CA THR A 275 4.09 1.17 -34.31
C THR A 275 5.53 0.73 -34.10
N PHE A 276 6.19 1.20 -33.03
CA PHE A 276 7.64 1.07 -32.90
C PHE A 276 8.10 -0.01 -31.91
N LEU A 277 7.32 -0.28 -30.86
CA LEU A 277 7.79 -1.07 -29.71
C LEU A 277 7.02 -2.37 -29.51
N ARG A 278 5.78 -2.49 -30.00
CA ARG A 278 4.96 -3.69 -29.77
C ARG A 278 5.54 -4.95 -30.42
N GLN A 279 5.90 -4.89 -31.70
CA GLN A 279 6.46 -6.04 -32.40
C GLN A 279 7.81 -6.47 -31.76
N PRO A 280 8.78 -5.57 -31.54
CA PRO A 280 10.03 -5.92 -30.85
C PRO A 280 9.82 -6.52 -29.46
N LEU A 281 8.88 -5.99 -28.67
CA LEU A 281 8.55 -6.54 -27.36
C LEU A 281 8.00 -7.96 -27.47
N ASN A 282 7.08 -8.22 -28.40
CA ASN A 282 6.51 -9.55 -28.59
C ASN A 282 7.55 -10.56 -29.08
N GLU A 283 8.45 -10.15 -29.97
CA GLU A 283 9.55 -10.99 -30.46
C GLU A 283 10.51 -11.36 -29.33
N PHE A 284 10.94 -10.38 -28.52
CA PHE A 284 11.79 -10.62 -27.35
C PHE A 284 11.18 -11.63 -26.37
N VAL A 285 9.89 -11.47 -26.08
CA VAL A 285 9.17 -12.33 -25.14
C VAL A 285 9.00 -13.75 -25.69
N ARG A 286 8.84 -13.89 -27.01
CA ARG A 286 8.71 -15.18 -27.68
C ARG A 286 10.05 -15.92 -27.75
N GLU A 287 11.14 -15.21 -28.00
CA GLU A 287 12.47 -15.80 -28.16
C GLU A 287 13.04 -16.31 -26.83
N GLY A 288 12.74 -15.65 -25.71
CA GLY A 288 12.92 -16.18 -24.35
C GLY A 288 14.35 -16.48 -23.88
N ASN A 289 15.34 -16.41 -24.78
CA ASN A 289 16.71 -16.88 -24.57
C ASN A 289 17.72 -15.74 -24.33
N GLN A 290 17.32 -14.47 -24.50
CA GLN A 290 18.20 -13.31 -24.37
C GLN A 290 17.87 -12.49 -23.11
N GLU A 291 18.89 -12.05 -22.37
CA GLU A 291 18.67 -11.22 -21.16
C GLU A 291 18.20 -9.80 -21.51
N LYS A 292 18.66 -9.28 -22.65
CA LYS A 292 18.28 -7.99 -23.21
C LYS A 292 18.53 -7.92 -24.72
N ILE A 293 17.81 -7.05 -25.41
CA ILE A 293 18.03 -6.69 -26.82
C ILE A 293 18.15 -5.19 -26.98
N ASN A 294 19.00 -4.77 -27.92
CA ASN A 294 19.06 -3.39 -28.39
C ASN A 294 18.32 -3.28 -29.72
N GLY A 295 17.43 -2.31 -29.78
CA GLY A 295 16.61 -1.98 -30.93
C GLY A 295 17.34 -1.14 -31.96
N LYS A 296 16.87 -1.24 -33.20
CA LYS A 296 17.33 -0.36 -34.28
C LYS A 296 16.92 1.10 -33.99
N PRO A 297 17.75 2.09 -34.33
CA PRO A 297 17.38 3.49 -34.21
C PRO A 297 16.12 3.78 -35.05
N TYR A 298 15.20 4.56 -34.49
CA TYR A 298 14.04 5.07 -35.19
C TYR A 298 13.98 6.59 -35.05
N ARG A 299 13.56 7.27 -36.12
CA ARG A 299 13.45 8.73 -36.11
C ARG A 299 12.10 9.13 -35.52
N TYR A 300 12.14 10.08 -34.58
CA TYR A 300 10.98 10.69 -33.97
C TYR A 300 11.17 12.21 -33.92
N LYS A 301 10.38 12.94 -34.73
CA LYS A 301 10.62 14.37 -35.00
C LYS A 301 12.07 14.59 -35.47
N ASP A 302 12.78 15.54 -34.86
CA ASP A 302 14.20 15.84 -35.12
C ASP A 302 15.17 14.99 -34.29
N GLN A 303 14.66 14.02 -33.53
CA GLN A 303 15.47 13.16 -32.67
C GLN A 303 15.58 11.73 -33.24
N ILE A 304 16.75 11.11 -33.08
CA ILE A 304 16.97 9.69 -33.36
C ILE A 304 16.96 8.96 -32.01
N CYS A 305 15.96 8.11 -31.82
CA CYS A 305 15.79 7.34 -30.60
C CYS A 305 16.20 5.89 -30.83
N THR A 306 16.75 5.25 -29.80
CA THR A 306 16.93 3.79 -29.74
C THR A 306 16.21 3.24 -28.51
N TYR A 307 15.97 1.93 -28.49
CA TYR A 307 15.36 1.25 -27.36
C TYR A 307 16.18 0.04 -26.91
N GLU A 308 16.17 -0.26 -25.63
CA GLU A 308 16.65 -1.53 -25.05
C GLU A 308 15.46 -2.23 -24.40
N ILE A 309 15.23 -3.51 -24.70
CA ILE A 309 14.21 -4.34 -24.04
C ILE A 309 14.94 -5.37 -23.18
N GLY A 310 14.57 -5.49 -21.91
CA GLY A 310 15.22 -6.42 -21.00
C GLY A 310 14.27 -7.05 -19.98
N ILE A 311 14.77 -8.06 -19.27
CA ILE A 311 14.02 -8.78 -18.24
C ILE A 311 14.13 -8.07 -16.88
N LEU A 312 13.00 -7.79 -16.24
CA LEU A 312 12.95 -7.32 -14.86
C LEU A 312 13.12 -8.52 -13.92
N ARG A 313 14.20 -8.57 -13.13
CA ARG A 313 14.43 -9.64 -12.14
C ARG A 313 14.29 -9.12 -10.71
N LYS A 314 13.73 -9.96 -9.83
CA LYS A 314 13.85 -9.79 -8.38
C LYS A 314 15.27 -10.16 -7.93
N ALA A 315 15.64 -9.77 -6.70
CA ALA A 315 16.85 -10.23 -6.02
C ALA A 315 17.02 -11.77 -6.05
N SER A 316 15.92 -12.53 -6.13
CA SER A 316 15.92 -13.99 -6.27
C SER A 316 16.18 -14.52 -7.70
N LYS A 317 16.67 -13.69 -8.63
CA LYS A 317 16.90 -13.98 -10.06
C LYS A 317 15.69 -14.45 -10.87
N LYS A 318 14.50 -14.58 -10.26
CA LYS A 318 13.27 -14.87 -11.00
C LYS A 318 12.87 -13.67 -11.86
N ASN A 319 12.61 -13.94 -13.14
CA ASN A 319 11.89 -13.02 -14.03
C ASN A 319 10.61 -12.57 -13.28
N CYS A 320 10.33 -11.28 -13.28
CA CYS A 320 9.15 -10.64 -12.73
C CYS A 320 8.39 -9.82 -13.78
N GLY A 321 9.01 -9.51 -14.91
CA GLY A 321 8.43 -8.74 -15.98
C GLY A 321 9.47 -8.33 -17.01
N TYR A 322 9.16 -7.28 -17.76
CA TYR A 322 10.01 -6.73 -18.81
C TYR A 322 10.08 -5.21 -18.66
N TYR A 323 11.18 -4.61 -19.08
CA TYR A 323 11.31 -3.16 -19.20
C TYR A 323 11.67 -2.79 -20.64
N ILE A 324 11.28 -1.59 -21.05
CA ILE A 324 11.77 -0.92 -22.25
C ILE A 324 12.42 0.39 -21.80
N LYS A 325 13.70 0.56 -22.15
CA LYS A 325 14.49 1.78 -21.95
C LYS A 325 14.59 2.47 -23.31
N ILE A 326 14.20 3.74 -23.41
CA ILE A 326 14.31 4.55 -24.64
C ILE A 326 15.33 5.66 -24.40
N SER A 327 16.34 5.72 -25.26
CA SER A 327 17.41 6.70 -25.22
C SER A 327 17.44 7.55 -26.48
N ASP A 328 17.65 8.85 -26.32
CA ASP A 328 17.97 9.76 -27.42
C ASP A 328 19.46 9.60 -27.78
N VAL A 329 19.75 9.35 -29.04
CA VAL A 329 21.11 9.15 -29.58
C VAL A 329 21.40 10.11 -30.74
N THR A 330 20.65 11.21 -30.85
CA THR A 330 20.77 12.20 -31.93
C THR A 330 22.19 12.76 -32.02
N ASP A 331 22.79 13.15 -30.90
CA ASP A 331 24.14 13.74 -30.87
C ASP A 331 25.22 12.73 -31.26
N VAL A 332 25.10 11.47 -30.79
CA VAL A 332 26.08 10.41 -31.03
C VAL A 332 26.10 9.97 -32.51
N ILE A 333 24.93 9.94 -33.15
CA ILE A 333 24.83 9.55 -34.57
C ILE A 333 25.31 10.69 -35.47
N ASN A 334 25.03 11.94 -35.10
CA ASN A 334 25.54 13.10 -35.83
C ASN A 334 27.07 13.23 -35.71
N GLU A 335 27.67 12.96 -34.55
CA GLU A 335 29.13 12.93 -34.38
C GLU A 335 29.81 11.84 -35.24
N ASN A 336 29.25 10.63 -35.29
CA ASN A 336 29.78 9.55 -36.12
C ASN A 336 29.66 9.86 -37.63
N ALA A 337 28.59 10.53 -38.06
CA ALA A 337 28.43 10.97 -39.45
C ALA A 337 29.41 12.09 -39.86
N ILE A 338 29.90 12.89 -38.90
CA ILE A 338 30.92 13.93 -39.12
C ILE A 338 32.33 13.32 -39.10
N ALA A 339 32.56 12.24 -38.33
CA ALA A 339 33.86 11.54 -38.27
C ALA A 339 34.15 10.64 -39.49
N GLU A 340 33.13 10.33 -40.30
CA GLU A 340 33.25 9.55 -41.54
C GLU A 340 33.36 10.41 -42.81
N GLN A 341 33.43 11.75 -42.66
CA GLN A 341 33.79 12.71 -43.73
C GLN A 341 35.23 13.17 -43.57
#